data_AF-A0A4Q3VPJ8-F1
#
_entry.id   AF-A0A4Q3VPJ8-F1
#
_cell.length_a   1.000
_cell.length_b   1.000
_cell.length_c   1.000
_cell.angle_alpha   90.00
_cell.angle_beta   90.00
_cell.angle_gamma   90.00
#
_symmetry.space_group_name_H-M   'P 1'
#
loop_
_entity.id
_entity.type
_entity.pdbx_description
1 polymer ?
#
loop_
_entity_poly.entity_id
_entity_poly.type
_entity_poly.pdbx_seq_one_letter_code
_entity_poly.pdbx_strand_id
1 'polypeptide(L)'
;MSRIITVLAIVCLFSCKKNFETSFPSSINGEMQSSDATSFEIIRDQKAGVNGYYPTQSDTIYAAKTPGIAVLAYGNSLMSNWRYVSWDATWRGIPIINRGVGGKTHKETLPYIQSTVFDYQPKVIVMYGEENVFLRATDPNVALTEAIKFFDSTYNVIRRKLPEVRFIVHSMITCPKLYNKGYAPVIGTYNDYMKAKVLSDSGGNRINKWIDIRPNISGDNINNFKPDSIHFANTTYATWTGRLKPMILDVLSLLPPKATADNGGDDVSVRISDTVTVGKSWNYNPTLWGTKSRTSGGWLTSFKWEYVSGPSQYKIATPMSSKTKIENFQIGTYVFKLTASDSRGYVSTPDSVTLVVKP
;
A
#
# COMPACT_ATOMS: atom_id res chain seq x y z
N MET A 1 11.89 -68.65 13.61
CA MET A 1 11.49 -67.35 14.19
C MET A 1 12.06 -66.24 13.31
N SER A 2 11.19 -65.34 12.83
CA SER A 2 11.42 -64.01 12.22
C SER A 2 12.41 -63.89 11.04
N ARG A 3 11.98 -63.72 9.77
CA ARG A 3 11.45 -62.49 9.09
C ARG A 3 12.47 -61.33 9.13
N ILE A 4 12.77 -60.51 8.09
CA ILE A 4 12.26 -60.28 6.73
C ILE A 4 13.21 -59.22 6.08
N ILE A 5 13.54 -59.39 4.80
CA ILE A 5 13.74 -58.39 3.71
C ILE A 5 14.69 -57.19 3.92
N THR A 6 15.82 -57.23 3.20
CA THR A 6 16.66 -56.06 2.83
C THR A 6 15.91 -55.18 1.83
N VAL A 7 15.74 -53.90 2.17
CA VAL A 7 14.94 -52.90 1.44
C VAL A 7 15.73 -52.30 0.26
N LEU A 8 15.07 -52.27 -0.90
CA LEU A 8 15.42 -51.51 -2.11
C LEU A 8 15.56 -50.01 -1.79
N ALA A 9 16.68 -49.40 -2.18
CA ALA A 9 16.80 -47.94 -2.23
C ALA A 9 16.27 -47.42 -3.57
N ILE A 10 15.04 -46.87 -3.56
CA ILE A 10 14.54 -45.98 -4.62
C ILE A 10 14.12 -44.66 -3.97
N VAL A 11 14.83 -43.62 -4.41
CA VAL A 11 14.60 -42.16 -4.41
C VAL A 11 13.22 -41.68 -3.94
N CYS A 12 13.21 -40.77 -2.97
CA CYS A 12 12.24 -39.67 -2.90
C CYS A 12 12.93 -38.40 -2.37
N LEU A 13 12.77 -37.34 -3.16
CA LEU A 13 13.27 -35.98 -2.94
C LEU A 13 12.98 -35.49 -1.50
N PHE A 14 14.01 -34.96 -0.82
CA PHE A 14 13.81 -34.10 0.34
C PHE A 14 13.15 -32.78 -0.12
N SER A 15 11.82 -32.78 -0.20
CA SER A 15 11.02 -31.58 -0.02
C SER A 15 10.95 -31.30 1.49
N CYS A 16 11.83 -30.44 1.98
CA CYS A 16 11.72 -29.90 3.34
C CYS A 16 10.62 -28.83 3.39
N LYS A 17 9.36 -29.27 3.46
CA LYS A 17 8.31 -28.54 4.18
C LYS A 17 8.44 -28.90 5.66
N LYS A 18 8.57 -27.90 6.54
CA LYS A 18 8.24 -27.88 8.00
C LYS A 18 8.95 -26.67 8.65
N ASN A 19 8.37 -25.79 9.46
CA ASN A 19 7.21 -25.88 10.36
C ASN A 19 6.52 -24.50 10.46
N PHE A 20 5.20 -24.47 10.24
CA PHE A 20 4.32 -23.38 10.64
C PHE A 20 3.50 -23.89 11.82
N GLU A 21 3.79 -23.43 13.03
CA GLU A 21 3.02 -23.60 14.26
C GLU A 21 3.75 -22.74 15.33
N THR A 22 3.18 -21.83 16.10
CA THR A 22 1.81 -21.59 16.58
C THR A 22 1.65 -20.11 17.00
N SER A 23 0.40 -19.63 17.00
CA SER A 23 -0.10 -18.36 17.57
C SER A 23 0.09 -17.06 16.76
N PHE A 24 -0.44 -17.03 15.54
CA PHE A 24 -0.93 -15.78 14.97
C PHE A 24 -2.39 -15.60 15.42
N PRO A 25 -2.78 -14.51 16.11
CA PRO A 25 -4.17 -14.12 16.08
C PRO A 25 -4.54 -13.88 14.61
N SER A 26 -5.64 -14.49 14.17
CA SER A 26 -6.21 -14.34 12.83
C SER A 26 -6.33 -12.85 12.50
N SER A 27 -5.38 -12.31 11.75
CA SER A 27 -5.59 -11.04 11.10
C SER A 27 -6.73 -11.25 10.10
N ILE A 28 -7.69 -10.34 10.09
CA ILE A 28 -8.83 -10.34 9.15
C ILE A 28 -8.33 -10.23 7.68
N ASN A 29 -7.02 -10.09 7.46
CA ASN A 29 -6.37 -9.69 6.22
C ASN A 29 -5.40 -10.74 5.61
N GLY A 30 -5.44 -12.01 6.03
CA GLY A 30 -4.71 -13.12 5.40
C GLY A 30 -3.27 -13.36 5.89
N GLU A 31 -2.63 -14.40 5.32
CA GLU A 31 -1.30 -14.91 5.72
C GLU A 31 -0.13 -14.05 5.17
N MET A 32 0.94 -13.97 5.96
CA MET A 32 2.20 -13.30 5.63
C MET A 32 3.12 -14.28 4.85
N GLN A 33 3.57 -13.92 3.64
CA GLN A 33 4.41 -14.78 2.79
C GLN A 33 5.88 -14.90 3.27
N SER A 34 6.54 -16.00 2.88
CA SER A 34 7.92 -16.33 3.22
C SER A 34 8.95 -15.44 2.53
N SER A 35 10.12 -15.30 3.14
CA SER A 35 11.28 -14.56 2.62
C SER A 35 11.83 -15.05 1.27
N ASP A 36 11.36 -16.21 0.80
CA ASP A 36 12.01 -17.01 -0.23
C ASP A 36 11.45 -16.75 -1.64
N ALA A 37 10.29 -16.10 -1.73
CA ALA A 37 9.74 -15.67 -3.01
C ALA A 37 10.68 -14.67 -3.72
N THR A 38 10.83 -14.80 -5.03
CA THR A 38 11.62 -13.88 -5.86
C THR A 38 10.95 -12.50 -5.94
N SER A 39 11.72 -11.45 -6.25
CA SER A 39 11.14 -10.12 -6.50
C SER A 39 10.08 -10.17 -7.60
N PHE A 40 10.30 -10.96 -8.64
CA PHE A 40 9.36 -11.14 -9.74
C PHE A 40 8.01 -11.69 -9.26
N GLU A 41 8.01 -12.77 -8.49
CA GLU A 41 6.78 -13.42 -8.01
C GLU A 41 5.96 -12.47 -7.14
N ILE A 42 6.61 -11.82 -6.17
CA ILE A 42 5.93 -10.88 -5.27
C ILE A 42 5.30 -9.74 -6.08
N ILE A 43 6.04 -9.16 -7.03
CA ILE A 43 5.57 -8.00 -7.79
C ILE A 43 4.49 -8.39 -8.81
N ARG A 44 4.63 -9.56 -9.46
CA ARG A 44 3.60 -10.15 -10.32
C ARG A 44 2.30 -10.35 -9.55
N ASP A 45 2.36 -10.95 -8.37
CA ASP A 45 1.17 -11.26 -7.57
C ASP A 45 0.53 -9.98 -7.01
N GLN A 46 1.36 -9.01 -6.61
CA GLN A 46 0.94 -7.65 -6.27
C GLN A 46 0.22 -6.94 -7.42
N LYS A 47 0.56 -7.22 -8.68
CA LYS A 47 -0.12 -6.66 -9.87
C LYS A 47 -1.41 -7.40 -10.17
N ALA A 48 -1.36 -8.73 -10.15
CA ALA A 48 -2.51 -9.60 -10.40
C ALA A 48 -3.59 -9.48 -9.32
N GLY A 49 -3.28 -8.91 -8.15
CA GLY A 49 -4.24 -8.76 -7.06
C GLY A 49 -4.51 -10.08 -6.35
N VAL A 50 -3.53 -10.99 -6.33
CA VAL A 50 -3.66 -12.29 -5.68
C VAL A 50 -3.77 -12.09 -4.16
N ASN A 51 -4.75 -12.79 -3.59
CA ASN A 51 -5.32 -12.67 -2.25
C ASN A 51 -4.30 -12.61 -1.07
N GLY A 52 -3.09 -13.16 -1.22
CA GLY A 52 -2.08 -13.16 -0.14
C GLY A 52 -1.33 -11.85 0.09
N TYR A 53 -1.29 -10.93 -0.89
CA TYR A 53 -0.46 -9.72 -0.81
C TYR A 53 -1.23 -8.45 -0.45
N TYR A 54 -2.55 -8.50 -0.45
CA TYR A 54 -3.39 -7.39 -0.03
C TYR A 54 -4.50 -7.90 0.87
N PRO A 55 -4.93 -7.10 1.86
CA PRO A 55 -6.20 -7.33 2.51
C PRO A 55 -7.29 -7.51 1.44
N THR A 56 -8.07 -8.58 1.54
CA THR A 56 -9.16 -8.95 0.62
C THR A 56 -10.18 -7.82 0.39
N GLN A 57 -10.15 -6.77 1.20
CA GLN A 57 -11.13 -5.71 1.25
C GLN A 57 -10.59 -4.31 0.91
N SER A 58 -9.32 -4.15 0.55
CA SER A 58 -8.71 -2.81 0.48
C SER A 58 -9.15 -1.93 -0.69
N ASP A 59 -10.08 -1.02 -0.40
CA ASP A 59 -10.63 -0.01 -1.32
C ASP A 59 -9.60 0.95 -1.88
N THR A 60 -8.66 1.34 -1.03
CA THR A 60 -7.62 2.33 -1.34
C THR A 60 -6.67 1.82 -2.43
N ILE A 61 -6.30 0.54 -2.35
CA ILE A 61 -5.41 -0.14 -3.31
C ILE A 61 -6.08 -0.36 -4.66
N TYR A 62 -7.40 -0.61 -4.71
CA TYR A 62 -8.11 -0.74 -5.97
C TYR A 62 -8.32 0.64 -6.65
N ALA A 63 -8.64 1.68 -5.87
CA ALA A 63 -8.79 3.05 -6.37
C ALA A 63 -7.45 3.62 -6.89
N ALA A 64 -6.34 3.33 -6.21
CA ALA A 64 -5.01 3.79 -6.60
C ALA A 64 -4.38 3.04 -7.80
N LYS A 65 -5.11 2.09 -8.43
CA LYS A 65 -4.72 1.50 -9.73
C LYS A 65 -4.98 2.44 -10.91
N THR A 66 -5.76 3.52 -10.72
CA THR A 66 -6.07 4.49 -11.77
C THR A 66 -4.97 5.55 -11.88
N PRO A 67 -4.38 5.81 -13.07
CA PRO A 67 -3.40 6.88 -13.24
C PRO A 67 -3.98 8.25 -12.88
N GLY A 68 -3.17 9.07 -12.21
CA GLY A 68 -3.54 10.44 -11.82
C GLY A 68 -4.07 10.53 -10.39
N ILE A 69 -3.13 10.65 -9.45
CA ILE A 69 -3.30 10.79 -7.99
C ILE A 69 -3.19 9.43 -7.26
N ALA A 70 -1.96 8.93 -7.12
CA ALA A 70 -1.62 7.86 -6.19
C ALA A 70 -0.44 8.31 -5.31
N VAL A 71 -0.58 8.20 -3.99
CA VAL A 71 0.56 8.12 -3.07
C VAL A 71 1.09 6.71 -3.17
N LEU A 72 2.40 6.54 -3.36
CA LEU A 72 2.99 5.22 -3.50
C LEU A 72 4.00 4.97 -2.39
N ALA A 73 3.73 3.95 -1.57
CA ALA A 73 4.65 3.47 -0.56
C ALA A 73 5.63 2.48 -1.20
N TYR A 74 6.91 2.84 -1.29
CA TYR A 74 7.97 2.04 -1.89
C TYR A 74 8.98 1.62 -0.83
N GLY A 75 9.34 0.33 -0.79
CA GLY A 75 10.37 -0.15 0.12
C GLY A 75 10.38 -1.65 0.30
N ASN A 76 10.83 -2.09 1.48
CA ASN A 76 11.06 -3.50 1.80
C ASN A 76 9.90 -4.13 2.61
N SER A 77 10.20 -5.13 3.45
CA SER A 77 9.22 -5.83 4.29
C SER A 77 8.55 -4.94 5.35
N LEU A 78 9.24 -3.96 5.94
CA LEU A 78 8.58 -3.05 6.88
C LEU A 78 7.50 -2.23 6.17
N MET A 79 7.82 -1.73 4.97
CA MET A 79 6.83 -1.07 4.11
C MET A 79 5.72 -2.04 3.70
N SER A 80 6.06 -3.26 3.28
CA SER A 80 5.07 -4.27 2.89
C SER A 80 4.08 -4.54 4.02
N ASN A 81 4.58 -4.77 5.23
CA ASN A 81 3.79 -5.13 6.40
C ASN A 81 2.88 -3.99 6.90
N TRP A 82 3.25 -2.75 6.61
CA TRP A 82 2.46 -1.58 6.97
C TRP A 82 0.99 -1.69 6.51
N ARG A 83 0.74 -2.39 5.39
CA ARG A 83 -0.60 -2.62 4.83
C ARG A 83 -1.53 -3.47 5.70
N TYR A 84 -1.01 -4.20 6.68
CA TYR A 84 -1.83 -5.11 7.50
C TYR A 84 -2.34 -4.47 8.80
N VAL A 85 -1.98 -3.22 9.09
CA VAL A 85 -2.37 -2.52 10.32
C VAL A 85 -3.34 -1.38 10.00
N SER A 86 -4.64 -1.66 10.10
CA SER A 86 -5.73 -0.68 9.93
C SER A 86 -5.66 0.16 8.64
N TRP A 87 -5.17 -0.43 7.54
CA TRP A 87 -4.87 0.31 6.31
C TRP A 87 -6.07 1.06 5.74
N ASP A 88 -7.19 0.39 5.51
CA ASP A 88 -8.38 1.05 4.97
C ASP A 88 -8.98 2.06 5.92
N ALA A 89 -8.98 1.79 7.23
CA ALA A 89 -9.45 2.76 8.23
C ALA A 89 -8.54 4.02 8.25
N THR A 90 -7.24 3.84 8.05
CA THR A 90 -6.26 4.93 8.07
C THR A 90 -6.33 5.78 6.81
N TRP A 91 -6.43 5.13 5.66
CA TRP A 91 -6.23 5.75 4.35
C TRP A 91 -7.51 5.91 3.54
N ARG A 92 -8.68 5.68 4.16
CA ARG A 92 -9.98 5.92 3.53
C ARG A 92 -10.03 7.31 2.89
N GLY A 93 -10.42 7.37 1.62
CA GLY A 93 -10.47 8.64 0.87
C GLY A 93 -9.09 9.19 0.50
N ILE A 94 -8.01 8.42 0.63
CA ILE A 94 -6.67 8.77 0.16
C ILE A 94 -6.26 7.69 -0.84
N PRO A 95 -6.02 8.03 -2.12
CA PRO A 95 -5.57 7.06 -3.10
C PRO A 95 -4.10 6.74 -2.83
N ILE A 96 -3.85 5.82 -1.90
CA ILE A 96 -2.52 5.34 -1.54
C ILE A 96 -2.39 3.87 -1.89
N ILE A 97 -1.20 3.50 -2.36
CA ILE A 97 -0.88 2.16 -2.76
C ILE A 97 0.44 1.71 -2.15
N ASN A 98 0.43 0.53 -1.52
CA ASN A 98 1.62 -0.04 -0.92
C ASN A 98 2.32 -1.00 -1.91
N ARG A 99 3.55 -0.68 -2.27
CA ARG A 99 4.42 -1.45 -3.17
C ARG A 99 5.72 -1.88 -2.47
N GLY A 100 5.67 -2.02 -1.14
CA GLY A 100 6.74 -2.68 -0.40
C GLY A 100 6.93 -4.14 -0.84
N VAL A 101 8.18 -4.58 -0.95
CA VAL A 101 8.55 -5.94 -1.37
C VAL A 101 9.32 -6.61 -0.24
N GLY A 102 8.74 -7.66 0.33
CA GLY A 102 9.28 -8.34 1.51
C GLY A 102 10.69 -8.89 1.28
N GLY A 103 11.61 -8.60 2.21
CA GLY A 103 12.96 -9.17 2.22
C GLY A 103 13.88 -8.71 1.09
N LYS A 104 13.53 -7.68 0.30
CA LYS A 104 14.36 -7.19 -0.81
C LYS A 104 15.05 -5.87 -0.50
N THR A 105 16.18 -5.61 -1.15
CA THR A 105 16.83 -4.30 -1.24
C THR A 105 16.31 -3.53 -2.45
N HIS A 106 16.57 -2.22 -2.52
CA HIS A 106 16.23 -1.44 -3.71
C HIS A 106 16.91 -1.97 -4.98
N LYS A 107 18.13 -2.51 -4.90
CA LYS A 107 18.80 -3.18 -6.04
C LYS A 107 17.96 -4.32 -6.62
N GLU A 108 17.37 -5.14 -5.76
CA GLU A 108 16.59 -6.33 -6.16
C GLU A 108 15.20 -5.97 -6.73
N THR A 109 14.68 -4.78 -6.42
CA THR A 109 13.38 -4.29 -6.91
C THR A 109 13.51 -3.34 -8.10
N LEU A 110 14.68 -2.73 -8.31
CA LEU A 110 14.93 -1.76 -9.38
C LEU A 110 14.62 -2.28 -10.80
N PRO A 111 14.93 -3.54 -11.18
CA PRO A 111 14.55 -4.07 -12.51
C PRO A 111 13.03 -4.05 -12.78
N TYR A 112 12.23 -3.99 -11.73
CA TYR A 112 10.77 -3.99 -11.78
C TYR A 112 10.17 -2.61 -11.45
N ILE A 113 10.96 -1.54 -11.56
CA ILE A 113 10.52 -0.18 -11.23
C ILE A 113 9.35 0.31 -12.09
N GLN A 114 9.25 -0.19 -13.34
CA GLN A 114 8.10 0.06 -14.19
C GLN A 114 6.81 -0.42 -13.52
N SER A 115 6.79 -1.69 -13.11
CA SER A 115 5.63 -2.31 -12.47
C SER A 115 5.41 -1.79 -11.05
N THR A 116 6.45 -1.52 -10.28
CA THR A 116 6.31 -1.10 -8.88
C THR A 116 6.03 0.38 -8.71
N VAL A 117 6.40 1.24 -9.67
CA VAL A 117 6.24 2.70 -9.56
C VAL A 117 5.58 3.31 -10.79
N PHE A 118 6.14 3.14 -11.99
CA PHE A 118 5.77 3.98 -13.14
C PHE A 118 4.37 3.73 -13.69
N ASP A 119 3.88 2.49 -13.66
CA ASP A 119 2.50 2.18 -14.06
C ASP A 119 1.44 2.94 -13.24
N TYR A 120 1.79 3.39 -12.03
CA TYR A 120 0.89 4.14 -11.14
C TYR A 120 0.96 5.65 -11.33
N GLN A 121 2.01 6.14 -12.01
CA GLN A 121 2.27 7.58 -12.20
C GLN A 121 2.06 8.40 -10.91
N PRO A 122 2.72 8.03 -9.78
CA PRO A 122 2.46 8.63 -8.50
C PRO A 122 2.82 10.11 -8.48
N LYS A 123 2.09 10.89 -7.68
CA LYS A 123 2.42 12.29 -7.39
C LYS A 123 3.30 12.42 -6.16
N VAL A 124 3.18 11.47 -5.23
CA VAL A 124 3.95 11.39 -4.00
C VAL A 124 4.47 9.97 -3.85
N ILE A 125 5.74 9.81 -3.53
CA ILE A 125 6.36 8.54 -3.18
C ILE A 125 6.84 8.60 -1.73
N VAL A 126 6.31 7.72 -0.88
CA VAL A 126 6.83 7.46 0.46
C VAL A 126 7.88 6.37 0.33
N MET A 127 9.16 6.73 0.44
CA MET A 127 10.28 5.83 0.17
C MET A 127 11.00 5.44 1.45
N TYR A 128 11.29 4.15 1.56
CA TYR A 128 11.97 3.53 2.69
C TYR A 128 12.82 2.33 2.25
N GLY A 129 13.90 2.02 2.96
CA GLY A 129 14.54 0.72 2.82
C GLY A 129 15.98 0.61 3.29
N GLU A 130 16.62 -0.41 2.72
CA GLU A 130 18.01 -0.84 2.92
C GLU A 130 18.36 -1.62 4.19
N GLU A 131 17.44 -1.90 5.13
CA GLU A 131 17.70 -2.83 6.26
C GLU A 131 18.30 -4.15 5.81
N ASN A 132 17.83 -4.70 4.68
CA ASN A 132 18.29 -5.97 4.15
C ASN A 132 19.75 -5.95 3.69
N VAL A 133 20.30 -4.78 3.30
CA VAL A 133 21.74 -4.64 3.03
C VAL A 133 22.53 -4.85 4.32
N PHE A 134 22.19 -4.08 5.36
CA PHE A 134 22.85 -4.14 6.65
C PHE A 134 22.67 -5.50 7.37
N LEU A 135 21.50 -6.12 7.25
CA LEU A 135 21.23 -7.43 7.84
C LEU A 135 22.09 -8.54 7.21
N ARG A 136 22.36 -8.46 5.90
CA ARG A 136 23.17 -9.43 5.15
C ARG A 136 24.67 -9.15 5.24
N ALA A 137 25.06 -7.90 5.48
CA ALA A 137 26.46 -7.50 5.53
C ALA A 137 27.18 -8.00 6.79
N THR A 138 28.45 -8.34 6.60
CA THR A 138 29.44 -8.63 7.66
C THR A 138 30.30 -7.42 8.00
N ASP A 139 30.35 -6.41 7.13
CA ASP A 139 31.07 -5.15 7.32
C ASP A 139 30.10 -3.95 7.24
N PRO A 140 30.01 -3.10 8.27
CA PRO A 140 29.11 -1.95 8.30
C PRO A 140 29.43 -0.86 7.25
N ASN A 141 30.70 -0.69 6.85
CA ASN A 141 31.11 0.32 5.86
C ASN A 141 30.80 -0.12 4.44
N VAL A 142 30.95 -1.43 4.16
CA VAL A 142 30.47 -2.02 2.90
C VAL A 142 28.96 -1.87 2.81
N ALA A 143 28.22 -2.17 3.89
CA ALA A 143 26.77 -1.99 3.93
C ALA A 143 26.35 -0.55 3.65
N LEU A 144 27.01 0.43 4.27
CA LEU A 144 26.75 1.86 4.04
C LEU A 144 26.96 2.24 2.57
N THR A 145 28.08 1.81 1.98
CA THR A 145 28.40 2.11 0.58
C THR A 145 27.37 1.53 -0.38
N GLU A 146 26.96 0.28 -0.16
CA GLU A 146 25.93 -0.38 -0.98
C GLU A 146 24.55 0.25 -0.81
N ALA A 147 24.14 0.56 0.43
CA ALA A 147 22.85 1.19 0.72
C ALA A 147 22.72 2.57 0.05
N ILE A 148 23.78 3.39 0.11
CA ILE A 148 23.84 4.68 -0.61
C ILE A 148 23.67 4.45 -2.11
N LYS A 149 24.45 3.51 -2.70
CA LYS A 149 24.39 3.21 -4.13
C LYS A 149 23.00 2.75 -4.57
N PHE A 150 22.34 1.88 -3.81
CA PHE A 150 21.03 1.31 -4.18
C PHE A 150 19.91 2.34 -4.03
N PHE A 151 19.96 3.16 -2.98
CA PHE A 151 19.07 4.30 -2.81
C PHE A 151 19.23 5.30 -3.96
N ASP A 152 20.45 5.71 -4.27
CA ASP A 152 20.74 6.65 -5.36
C ASP A 152 20.26 6.14 -6.71
N SER A 153 20.56 4.88 -7.03
CA SER A 153 20.18 4.27 -8.30
C SER A 153 18.66 4.34 -8.48
N THR A 154 17.92 4.01 -7.43
CA THR A 154 16.45 3.97 -7.46
C THR A 154 15.84 5.37 -7.46
N TYR A 155 16.28 6.23 -6.56
CA TYR A 155 15.85 7.63 -6.46
C TYR A 155 16.05 8.37 -7.78
N ASN A 156 17.24 8.25 -8.37
CA ASN A 156 17.60 8.97 -9.60
C ASN A 156 16.84 8.42 -10.82
N VAL A 157 16.60 7.12 -10.91
CA VAL A 157 15.76 6.53 -11.98
C VAL A 157 14.33 7.07 -11.90
N ILE A 158 13.76 7.13 -10.69
CA ILE A 158 12.41 7.66 -10.49
C ILE A 158 12.37 9.15 -10.82
N ARG A 159 13.29 9.96 -10.27
CA ARG A 159 13.34 11.41 -10.52
C ARG A 159 13.48 11.73 -12.01
N ARG A 160 14.29 10.99 -12.77
CA ARG A 160 14.42 11.20 -14.22
C ARG A 160 13.12 10.91 -14.97
N LYS A 161 12.38 9.87 -14.60
CA LYS A 161 11.14 9.48 -15.30
C LYS A 161 9.92 10.29 -14.84
N LEU A 162 9.91 10.72 -13.59
CA LEU A 162 8.85 11.49 -12.95
C LEU A 162 9.44 12.79 -12.36
N PRO A 163 9.77 13.79 -13.20
CA PRO A 163 10.51 14.98 -12.75
C PRO A 163 9.77 15.78 -11.67
N GLU A 164 8.44 15.77 -11.67
CA GLU A 164 7.61 16.52 -10.72
C GLU A 164 7.16 15.69 -9.49
N VAL A 165 7.58 14.41 -9.37
CA VAL A 165 7.16 13.60 -8.22
C VAL A 165 7.72 14.18 -6.91
N ARG A 166 6.93 14.14 -5.85
CA ARG A 166 7.38 14.54 -4.51
C ARG A 166 7.81 13.31 -3.73
N PHE A 167 8.96 13.38 -3.08
CA PHE A 167 9.42 12.31 -2.19
C PHE A 167 9.13 12.65 -0.74
N ILE A 168 8.63 11.68 0.00
CA ILE A 168 8.70 11.63 1.45
C ILE A 168 9.65 10.49 1.77
N VAL A 169 10.88 10.82 2.16
CA VAL A 169 11.86 9.83 2.60
C VAL A 169 11.91 9.87 4.12
N HIS A 170 12.01 8.71 4.76
CA HIS A 170 12.15 8.67 6.20
C HIS A 170 13.28 7.77 6.65
N SER A 171 13.77 8.04 7.86
CA SER A 171 14.92 7.37 8.42
C SER A 171 14.75 5.85 8.42
N MET A 172 15.79 5.14 7.99
CA MET A 172 16.01 3.74 8.31
C MET A 172 16.11 3.57 9.82
N ILE A 173 15.47 2.52 10.35
CA ILE A 173 15.56 2.18 11.76
C ILE A 173 16.73 1.24 12.04
N THR A 174 17.18 1.22 13.28
CA THR A 174 18.07 0.18 13.79
C THR A 174 17.22 -0.82 14.55
N CYS A 175 16.88 -1.95 13.93
CA CYS A 175 16.17 -3.03 14.65
C CYS A 175 17.11 -3.73 15.64
N PRO A 176 16.60 -4.51 16.61
CA PRO A 176 17.44 -5.14 17.62
C PRO A 176 18.56 -6.02 17.03
N LYS A 177 18.33 -6.69 15.90
CA LYS A 177 19.41 -7.43 15.20
C LYS A 177 20.55 -6.52 14.71
N LEU A 178 20.22 -5.35 14.18
CA LEU A 178 21.23 -4.37 13.71
C LEU A 178 21.88 -3.63 14.89
N TYR A 179 21.12 -3.41 15.97
CA TYR A 179 21.63 -2.84 17.20
C TYR A 179 22.69 -3.76 17.82
N ASN A 180 22.39 -5.05 17.92
CA ASN A 180 23.32 -6.07 18.45
C ASN A 180 24.57 -6.27 17.57
N LYS A 181 24.49 -5.92 16.28
CA LYS A 181 25.67 -5.86 15.39
C LYS A 181 26.52 -4.61 15.59
N GLY A 182 26.07 -3.62 16.38
CA GLY A 182 26.74 -2.34 16.54
C GLY A 182 26.60 -1.40 15.33
N TYR A 183 25.61 -1.62 14.46
CA TYR A 183 25.47 -0.87 13.20
C TYR A 183 24.74 0.47 13.35
N ALA A 184 24.28 0.83 14.55
CA ALA A 184 23.55 2.08 14.79
C ALA A 184 24.29 3.35 14.28
N PRO A 185 25.62 3.51 14.49
CA PRO A 185 26.33 4.69 14.00
C PRO A 185 26.32 4.82 12.48
N VAL A 186 26.63 3.75 11.74
CA VAL A 186 26.65 3.78 10.26
C VAL A 186 25.26 3.95 9.65
N ILE A 187 24.22 3.42 10.31
CA ILE A 187 22.82 3.69 9.93
C ILE A 187 22.48 5.17 10.16
N GLY A 188 23.04 5.80 11.20
CA GLY A 188 22.99 7.25 11.40
C GLY A 188 23.56 8.01 10.19
N THR A 189 24.77 7.66 9.76
CA THR A 189 25.41 8.25 8.56
C THR A 189 24.57 8.07 7.30
N TYR A 190 23.99 6.89 7.10
CA TYR A 190 23.09 6.64 5.96
C TYR A 190 21.83 7.53 6.01
N ASN A 191 21.24 7.71 7.19
CA ASN A 191 20.10 8.58 7.37
C ASN A 191 20.42 10.06 7.08
N ASP A 192 21.57 10.54 7.54
CA ASP A 192 22.02 11.91 7.26
C ASP A 192 22.23 12.13 5.75
N TYR A 193 22.78 11.13 5.06
CA TYR A 193 22.91 11.15 3.60
C TYR A 193 21.55 11.24 2.90
N MET A 194 20.60 10.36 3.24
CA MET A 194 19.27 10.36 2.63
C MET A 194 18.54 11.67 2.89
N LYS A 195 18.65 12.22 4.11
CA LYS A 195 18.08 13.52 4.49
C LYS A 195 18.65 14.64 3.63
N ALA A 196 19.98 14.73 3.51
CA ALA A 196 20.62 15.76 2.72
C ALA A 196 20.19 15.69 1.25
N LYS A 197 20.15 14.48 0.68
CA LYS A 197 19.74 14.25 -0.71
C LYS A 197 18.29 14.62 -1.00
N VAL A 198 17.33 14.19 -0.17
CA VAL A 198 15.91 14.46 -0.43
C VAL A 198 15.59 15.95 -0.29
N LEU A 199 16.22 16.62 0.67
CA LEU A 199 16.00 18.05 0.91
C LEU A 199 16.67 18.92 -0.16
N SER A 200 17.88 18.58 -0.61
CA SER A 200 18.57 19.32 -1.67
C SER A 200 17.93 19.19 -3.05
N ASP A 201 17.22 18.09 -3.31
CA ASP A 201 16.41 17.90 -4.53
C ASP A 201 15.05 18.61 -4.48
N SER A 202 14.76 19.37 -3.42
CA SER A 202 13.57 20.21 -3.36
C SER A 202 13.75 21.49 -4.19
N GLY A 203 12.71 21.91 -4.91
CA GLY A 203 12.73 23.14 -5.71
C GLY A 203 11.58 23.26 -6.70
N GLY A 204 11.06 24.47 -6.88
CA GLY A 204 9.82 24.69 -7.64
C GLY A 204 8.64 23.93 -7.01
N ASN A 205 7.95 23.11 -7.80
CA ASN A 205 6.83 22.29 -7.32
C ASN A 205 7.25 21.02 -6.56
N ARG A 206 8.55 20.70 -6.50
CA ARG A 206 9.10 19.49 -5.86
C ARG A 206 9.29 19.71 -4.36
N ILE A 207 8.20 19.70 -3.61
CA ILE A 207 8.22 19.84 -2.15
C ILE A 207 8.47 18.45 -1.55
N ASN A 208 9.74 18.05 -1.47
CA ASN A 208 10.11 16.79 -0.83
C ASN A 208 10.20 16.97 0.70
N LYS A 209 10.05 15.88 1.45
CA LYS A 209 10.13 15.89 2.91
C LYS A 209 11.02 14.77 3.42
N TRP A 210 11.73 15.07 4.51
CA TRP A 210 12.41 14.11 5.36
C TRP A 210 11.66 13.95 6.68
N ILE A 211 11.60 12.75 7.23
CA ILE A 211 11.21 12.52 8.63
C ILE A 211 12.10 11.50 9.32
N ASP A 212 12.55 11.86 10.51
CA ASP A 212 13.17 10.91 11.43
C ASP A 212 12.09 10.18 12.22
N ILE A 213 11.88 8.92 11.90
CA ILE A 213 10.92 8.06 12.59
C ILE A 213 11.56 7.33 13.77
N ARG A 214 12.89 7.32 13.93
CA ARG A 214 13.59 6.50 14.94
C ARG A 214 13.19 6.76 16.40
N PRO A 215 12.91 8.01 16.84
CA PRO A 215 12.63 8.25 18.26
C PRO A 215 11.53 7.33 18.80
N ASN A 216 11.80 6.63 19.90
CA ASN A 216 10.89 5.71 20.60
C ASN A 216 10.47 4.42 19.86
N ILE A 217 10.92 4.17 18.62
CA ILE A 217 10.57 2.94 17.86
C ILE A 217 11.80 2.20 17.28
N SER A 218 12.99 2.78 17.38
CA SER A 218 14.26 2.20 16.93
C SER A 218 15.12 1.81 18.13
N GLY A 219 16.06 0.89 17.93
CA GLY A 219 17.01 0.41 18.93
C GLY A 219 16.72 -1.02 19.39
N ASP A 220 17.11 -1.32 20.62
CA ASP A 220 17.01 -2.62 21.27
C ASP A 220 15.72 -2.87 22.05
N ASN A 221 14.82 -1.87 22.14
CA ASN A 221 13.54 -2.05 22.81
C ASN A 221 12.68 -3.10 22.09
N ILE A 222 12.77 -4.35 22.57
CA ILE A 222 12.15 -5.52 21.95
C ILE A 222 10.63 -5.41 21.84
N ASN A 223 9.98 -4.64 22.72
CA ASN A 223 8.52 -4.43 22.68
C ASN A 223 8.05 -3.69 21.43
N ASN A 224 8.97 -2.99 20.74
CA ASN A 224 8.67 -2.34 19.47
C ASN A 224 8.70 -3.30 18.27
N PHE A 225 9.16 -4.53 18.47
CA PHE A 225 9.43 -5.49 17.40
C PHE A 225 8.67 -6.80 17.61
N LYS A 226 8.49 -7.54 16.52
CA LYS A 226 8.06 -8.93 16.54
C LYS A 226 9.18 -9.80 17.11
N PRO A 227 8.89 -11.07 17.46
CA PRO A 227 9.92 -12.02 17.93
C PRO A 227 11.11 -12.18 16.99
N ASP A 228 10.93 -11.91 15.69
CA ASP A 228 12.01 -11.95 14.70
C ASP A 228 13.07 -10.85 14.86
N SER A 229 12.84 -9.88 15.75
CA SER A 229 13.75 -8.77 16.06
C SER A 229 14.12 -7.89 14.86
N ILE A 230 13.26 -7.87 13.84
CA ILE A 230 13.42 -7.08 12.61
C ILE A 230 12.16 -6.25 12.35
N HIS A 231 11.00 -6.88 12.33
CA HIS A 231 9.75 -6.23 11.95
C HIS A 231 9.06 -5.59 13.15
N PHE A 232 8.36 -4.48 12.94
CA PHE A 232 7.62 -3.82 14.02
C PHE A 232 6.48 -4.68 14.57
N ALA A 233 6.22 -4.53 15.87
CA ALA A 233 4.96 -4.94 16.48
C ALA A 233 3.79 -4.11 15.89
N ASN A 234 2.56 -4.61 15.99
CA ASN A 234 1.38 -3.91 15.43
C ASN A 234 1.18 -2.51 16.05
N THR A 235 1.44 -2.36 17.35
CA THR A 235 1.37 -1.08 18.07
C THR A 235 2.41 -0.07 17.56
N THR A 236 3.60 -0.55 17.21
CA THR A 236 4.67 0.27 16.64
C THR A 236 4.37 0.66 15.20
N TYR A 237 3.77 -0.21 14.40
CA TYR A 237 3.21 0.18 13.09
C TYR A 237 2.17 1.29 13.22
N ALA A 238 1.28 1.24 14.21
CA ALA A 238 0.30 2.31 14.45
C ALA A 238 0.99 3.64 14.81
N THR A 239 2.02 3.59 15.66
CA THR A 239 2.83 4.77 16.01
C THR A 239 3.54 5.36 14.79
N TRP A 240 4.19 4.51 13.97
CA TRP A 240 4.85 4.92 12.73
C TRP A 240 3.85 5.54 11.74
N THR A 241 2.66 4.96 11.61
CA THR A 241 1.55 5.48 10.80
C THR A 241 1.12 6.87 11.24
N GLY A 242 0.97 7.08 12.55
CA GLY A 242 0.58 8.37 13.13
C GLY A 242 1.58 9.50 12.84
N ARG A 243 2.86 9.17 12.62
CA ARG A 243 3.90 10.12 12.22
C ARG A 243 3.86 10.43 10.72
N LEU A 244 3.66 9.41 9.88
CA LEU A 244 3.66 9.58 8.42
C LEU A 244 2.39 10.23 7.88
N LYS A 245 1.22 9.93 8.45
CA LYS A 245 -0.07 10.38 7.91
C LYS A 245 -0.19 11.91 7.80
N PRO A 246 0.12 12.72 8.85
CA PRO A 246 0.06 14.17 8.73
C PRO A 246 0.97 14.73 7.63
N MET A 247 2.16 14.16 7.47
CA MET A 247 3.10 14.59 6.42
C MET A 247 2.64 14.22 5.02
N ILE A 248 2.08 13.03 4.84
CA ILE A 248 1.50 12.62 3.57
C ILE A 248 0.36 13.59 3.19
N LEU A 249 -0.50 13.93 4.15
CA LEU A 249 -1.58 14.89 3.94
C LEU A 249 -1.08 16.31 3.63
N ASP A 250 -0.04 16.78 4.32
CA ASP A 250 0.61 18.07 4.05
C ASP A 250 1.14 18.11 2.60
N VAL A 251 1.96 17.13 2.21
CA VAL A 251 2.54 17.08 0.85
C VAL A 251 1.47 16.96 -0.23
N LEU A 252 0.41 16.20 0.04
CA LEU A 252 -0.75 16.11 -0.83
C LEU A 252 -1.41 17.48 -0.98
N SER A 253 -1.71 18.20 0.12
CA SER A 253 -2.39 19.51 0.08
C SER A 253 -1.64 20.58 -0.69
N LEU A 254 -0.33 20.42 -0.80
CA LEU A 254 0.52 21.33 -1.53
C LEU A 254 0.61 20.99 -3.02
N LEU A 255 0.04 19.86 -3.48
CA LEU A 255 0.13 19.47 -4.89
C LEU A 255 -0.51 20.57 -5.75
N PRO A 256 0.13 20.98 -6.86
CA PRO A 256 -0.45 21.99 -7.70
C PRO A 256 -1.81 21.51 -8.20
N PRO A 257 -2.81 22.41 -8.31
CA PRO A 257 -3.99 22.13 -9.11
C PRO A 257 -3.51 21.64 -10.48
N LYS A 258 -4.14 20.60 -11.05
CA LYS A 258 -3.86 20.27 -12.45
C LYS A 258 -4.17 21.52 -13.26
N ALA A 259 -3.25 21.89 -14.16
CA ALA A 259 -3.49 22.95 -15.12
C ALA A 259 -4.88 22.73 -15.73
N THR A 260 -5.75 23.73 -15.60
CA THR A 260 -7.14 23.68 -16.03
C THR A 260 -7.17 23.11 -17.45
N ALA A 261 -7.70 21.89 -17.59
CA ALA A 261 -8.27 21.51 -18.87
C ALA A 261 -9.51 22.38 -18.98
N ASP A 262 -9.40 23.37 -19.86
CA ASP A 262 -10.44 24.17 -20.50
C ASP A 262 -11.79 24.33 -19.77
N ASN A 263 -12.15 25.60 -19.57
CA ASN A 263 -13.47 26.12 -19.26
C ASN A 263 -14.64 25.18 -19.62
N GLY A 264 -15.32 24.59 -18.62
CA GLY A 264 -16.71 24.13 -18.76
C GLY A 264 -17.11 22.72 -18.31
N GLY A 265 -16.28 21.95 -17.60
CA GLY A 265 -16.66 20.62 -17.08
C GLY A 265 -16.31 20.44 -15.61
N ASP A 266 -17.16 19.73 -14.85
CA ASP A 266 -16.95 19.45 -13.43
C ASP A 266 -15.52 18.95 -13.16
N ASP A 267 -14.80 19.65 -12.28
CA ASP A 267 -13.43 19.30 -11.85
C ASP A 267 -13.38 17.93 -11.12
N VAL A 268 -14.55 17.41 -10.73
CA VAL A 268 -14.73 16.08 -10.15
C VAL A 268 -15.73 15.29 -11.00
N SER A 269 -15.28 14.16 -11.54
CA SER A 269 -16.14 13.22 -12.27
C SER A 269 -16.36 11.95 -11.47
N VAL A 270 -17.62 11.64 -11.17
CA VAL A 270 -17.99 10.31 -10.68
C VAL A 270 -18.14 9.38 -11.87
N ARG A 271 -17.63 8.15 -11.75
CA ARG A 271 -18.00 7.08 -12.68
C ARG A 271 -18.30 5.81 -11.92
N ILE A 272 -19.54 5.36 -12.05
CA ILE A 272 -20.03 4.14 -11.42
C ILE A 272 -19.86 2.94 -12.38
N SER A 273 -19.83 1.71 -11.87
CA SER A 273 -19.94 0.49 -12.67
C SER A 273 -21.30 0.40 -13.39
N ASP A 274 -21.37 -0.39 -14.46
CA ASP A 274 -22.62 -0.70 -15.15
C ASP A 274 -23.66 -1.36 -14.22
N THR A 275 -24.91 -1.41 -14.68
CA THR A 275 -26.04 -2.06 -14.01
C THR A 275 -25.67 -3.41 -13.39
N VAL A 276 -25.97 -3.58 -12.10
CA VAL A 276 -25.74 -4.82 -11.37
C VAL A 276 -27.01 -5.66 -11.42
N THR A 277 -26.92 -6.92 -11.83
CA THR A 277 -28.04 -7.87 -11.80
C THR A 277 -27.71 -9.03 -10.88
N VAL A 278 -28.59 -9.33 -9.92
CA VAL A 278 -28.43 -10.46 -8.98
C VAL A 278 -29.74 -11.23 -8.84
N GLY A 279 -29.66 -12.55 -8.61
CA GLY A 279 -30.79 -13.37 -8.19
C GLY A 279 -30.97 -13.32 -6.68
N LYS A 280 -32.22 -13.24 -6.19
CA LYS A 280 -32.51 -13.18 -4.75
C LYS A 280 -32.05 -14.45 -4.03
N SER A 281 -32.08 -15.58 -4.72
CA SER A 281 -31.63 -16.89 -4.23
C SER A 281 -30.12 -17.00 -3.96
N TRP A 282 -29.30 -16.07 -4.46
CA TRP A 282 -27.84 -16.19 -4.39
C TRP A 282 -27.25 -15.92 -3.00
N ASN A 283 -28.07 -15.50 -2.02
CA ASN A 283 -27.66 -15.08 -0.68
C ASN A 283 -26.41 -14.16 -0.72
N TYR A 284 -26.40 -13.25 -1.69
CA TYR A 284 -25.26 -12.40 -2.04
C TYR A 284 -25.66 -10.94 -1.96
N ASN A 285 -24.89 -10.14 -1.23
CA ASN A 285 -25.09 -8.69 -1.16
C ASN A 285 -24.34 -8.00 -2.31
N PRO A 286 -25.05 -7.43 -3.32
CA PRO A 286 -24.42 -6.76 -4.45
C PRO A 286 -23.60 -5.56 -3.97
N THR A 287 -22.44 -5.37 -4.60
CA THR A 287 -21.54 -4.25 -4.33
C THR A 287 -21.64 -3.23 -5.45
N LEU A 288 -21.83 -1.96 -5.11
CA LEU A 288 -21.79 -0.82 -6.01
C LEU A 288 -20.39 -0.20 -5.99
N TRP A 289 -19.87 0.15 -7.17
CA TRP A 289 -18.48 0.58 -7.33
C TRP A 289 -18.38 2.00 -7.89
N GLY A 290 -17.89 2.92 -7.07
CA GLY A 290 -17.50 4.28 -7.45
C GLY A 290 -16.00 4.46 -7.63
N THR A 291 -15.22 3.38 -7.53
CA THR A 291 -13.74 3.39 -7.50
C THR A 291 -13.08 3.90 -8.77
N LYS A 292 -13.85 4.03 -9.87
CA LYS A 292 -13.33 4.65 -11.09
C LYS A 292 -13.33 6.17 -10.98
N SER A 293 -14.17 6.79 -10.15
CA SER A 293 -14.29 8.26 -10.01
C SER A 293 -12.94 8.97 -9.91
N ARG A 294 -12.85 10.18 -10.46
CA ARG A 294 -11.60 10.91 -10.65
C ARG A 294 -11.81 12.41 -10.67
N THR A 295 -10.83 13.14 -10.19
CA THR A 295 -10.77 14.60 -10.25
C THR A 295 -9.61 15.05 -11.12
N SER A 296 -9.76 16.17 -11.82
CA SER A 296 -8.68 16.75 -12.61
C SER A 296 -7.55 17.24 -11.71
N GLY A 297 -7.80 17.91 -10.58
CA GLY A 297 -6.77 18.35 -9.62
C GLY A 297 -7.04 17.87 -8.18
N GLY A 298 -6.07 18.01 -7.26
CA GLY A 298 -6.28 17.54 -5.87
C GLY A 298 -6.47 16.02 -5.76
N TRP A 299 -7.26 15.53 -4.80
CA TRP A 299 -7.66 14.11 -4.67
C TRP A 299 -9.07 13.96 -4.11
N LEU A 300 -9.77 12.86 -4.45
CA LEU A 300 -11.11 12.58 -3.90
C LEU A 300 -11.03 12.35 -2.40
N THR A 301 -11.73 13.17 -1.61
CA THR A 301 -11.75 13.12 -0.15
C THR A 301 -12.97 12.40 0.40
N SER A 302 -14.10 12.42 -0.32
CA SER A 302 -15.33 11.78 0.13
C SER A 302 -16.16 11.23 -1.02
N PHE A 303 -17.02 10.28 -0.67
CA PHE A 303 -18.03 9.68 -1.52
C PHE A 303 -19.35 9.72 -0.76
N LYS A 304 -20.47 9.80 -1.47
CA LYS A 304 -21.80 9.73 -0.86
C LYS A 304 -22.75 8.98 -1.77
N TRP A 305 -23.13 7.78 -1.35
CA TRP A 305 -24.16 6.96 -1.95
C TRP A 305 -25.53 7.31 -1.38
N GLU A 306 -26.48 7.54 -2.26
CA GLU A 306 -27.85 7.85 -1.90
C GLU A 306 -28.81 6.96 -2.70
N TYR A 307 -29.88 6.55 -2.06
CA TYR A 307 -30.99 5.91 -2.73
C TYR A 307 -31.81 6.97 -3.49
N VAL A 308 -32.25 6.62 -4.69
CA VAL A 308 -33.05 7.49 -5.56
C VAL A 308 -34.46 6.93 -5.73
N SER A 309 -34.58 5.65 -6.11
CA SER A 309 -35.88 5.01 -6.36
C SER A 309 -35.80 3.47 -6.29
N GLY A 310 -36.97 2.82 -6.25
CA GLY A 310 -37.12 1.37 -6.12
C GLY A 310 -37.96 0.94 -4.92
N PRO A 311 -37.79 -0.32 -4.47
CA PRO A 311 -38.40 -0.79 -3.23
C PRO A 311 -37.80 -0.12 -1.97
N SER A 312 -38.61 0.03 -0.92
CA SER A 312 -38.22 0.69 0.35
C SER A 312 -37.32 -0.16 1.25
N GLN A 313 -37.32 -1.48 1.05
CA GLN A 313 -36.47 -2.41 1.79
C GLN A 313 -35.09 -2.45 1.13
N TYR A 314 -34.12 -1.73 1.72
CA TYR A 314 -32.70 -1.78 1.38
C TYR A 314 -31.87 -1.23 2.55
N LYS A 315 -30.57 -1.50 2.54
CA LYS A 315 -29.59 -0.85 3.40
C LYS A 315 -28.29 -0.63 2.63
N ILE A 316 -27.81 0.62 2.62
CA ILE A 316 -26.48 0.95 2.11
C ILE A 316 -25.50 0.76 3.27
N ALA A 317 -24.65 -0.28 3.20
CA ALA A 317 -23.80 -0.65 4.33
C ALA A 317 -22.77 0.44 4.70
N THR A 318 -22.17 1.07 3.69
CA THR A 318 -21.11 2.07 3.88
C THR A 318 -21.30 3.23 2.91
N PRO A 319 -22.28 4.12 3.15
CA PRO A 319 -22.68 5.14 2.18
C PRO A 319 -21.58 6.16 1.89
N MET A 320 -20.58 6.29 2.76
CA MET A 320 -19.47 7.24 2.62
C MET A 320 -18.18 6.63 2.06
N SER A 321 -18.20 5.45 1.44
CA SER A 321 -17.01 4.88 0.74
C SER A 321 -17.16 4.83 -0.77
N SER A 322 -16.02 4.73 -1.44
CA SER A 322 -15.91 4.49 -2.88
C SER A 322 -16.56 3.18 -3.35
N LYS A 323 -16.80 2.22 -2.46
CA LYS A 323 -17.71 1.08 -2.69
C LYS A 323 -18.67 0.92 -1.51
N THR A 324 -19.80 0.29 -1.77
CA THR A 324 -20.76 -0.10 -0.73
C THR A 324 -21.53 -1.35 -1.12
N LYS A 325 -21.87 -2.19 -0.13
CA LYS A 325 -22.83 -3.27 -0.32
C LYS A 325 -24.25 -2.76 -0.14
N ILE A 326 -25.17 -3.34 -0.91
CA ILE A 326 -26.60 -3.21 -0.66
C ILE A 326 -27.05 -4.49 0.08
N GLU A 327 -27.62 -4.29 1.25
CA GLU A 327 -28.10 -5.35 2.14
C GLU A 327 -29.60 -5.23 2.31
N ASN A 328 -30.24 -6.25 2.90
CA ASN A 328 -31.65 -6.23 3.26
C ASN A 328 -32.55 -5.74 2.13
N PHE A 329 -32.34 -6.25 0.91
CA PHE A 329 -33.10 -5.87 -0.29
C PHE A 329 -34.08 -6.96 -0.70
N GLN A 330 -35.14 -6.57 -1.40
CA GLN A 330 -36.13 -7.47 -2.02
C GLN A 330 -36.07 -7.44 -3.55
N ILE A 331 -36.82 -8.34 -4.19
CA ILE A 331 -36.97 -8.38 -5.66
C ILE A 331 -37.47 -7.02 -6.15
N GLY A 332 -36.86 -6.51 -7.22
CA GLY A 332 -37.18 -5.20 -7.77
C GLY A 332 -35.96 -4.51 -8.38
N THR A 333 -36.20 -3.31 -8.90
CA THR A 333 -35.17 -2.46 -9.49
C THR A 333 -34.94 -1.25 -8.61
N TYR A 334 -33.69 -1.06 -8.18
CA TYR A 334 -33.26 0.06 -7.35
C TYR A 334 -32.37 0.98 -8.18
N VAL A 335 -32.49 2.29 -7.95
CA VAL A 335 -31.56 3.29 -8.46
C VAL A 335 -30.85 3.94 -7.29
N PHE A 336 -29.53 3.93 -7.33
CA PHE A 336 -28.67 4.63 -6.39
C PHE A 336 -27.85 5.67 -7.13
N LYS A 337 -27.51 6.77 -6.47
CA LYS A 337 -26.61 7.79 -7.00
C LYS A 337 -25.37 7.94 -6.14
N LEU A 338 -24.27 8.35 -6.76
CA LEU A 338 -23.01 8.65 -6.11
C LEU A 338 -22.59 10.09 -6.42
N THR A 339 -22.23 10.83 -5.38
CA THR A 339 -21.44 12.07 -5.49
C THR A 339 -20.07 11.87 -4.86
N ALA A 340 -19.07 12.61 -5.36
CA ALA A 340 -17.74 12.64 -4.76
C ALA A 340 -17.25 14.08 -4.60
N SER A 341 -16.45 14.33 -3.58
CA SER A 341 -15.77 15.61 -3.37
C SER A 341 -14.26 15.45 -3.44
N ASP A 342 -13.55 16.52 -3.77
CA ASP A 342 -12.08 16.55 -3.75
C ASP A 342 -11.49 17.34 -2.57
N SER A 343 -10.16 17.39 -2.51
CA SER A 343 -9.38 18.07 -1.47
C SER A 343 -9.37 19.59 -1.59
N ARG A 344 -9.94 20.14 -2.66
CA ARG A 344 -10.08 21.58 -2.91
C ARG A 344 -11.51 22.08 -2.66
N GLY A 345 -12.42 21.16 -2.28
CA GLY A 345 -13.81 21.45 -1.98
C GLY A 345 -14.76 21.36 -3.19
N TYR A 346 -14.27 20.93 -4.36
CA TYR A 346 -15.16 20.68 -5.50
C TYR A 346 -16.01 19.43 -5.25
N VAL A 347 -17.26 19.48 -5.70
CA VAL A 347 -18.22 18.37 -5.62
C VAL A 347 -18.67 18.02 -7.04
N SER A 348 -18.73 16.73 -7.36
CA SER A 348 -19.16 16.25 -8.67
C SER A 348 -20.66 16.46 -8.90
N THR A 349 -21.08 16.49 -10.17
CA THR A 349 -22.42 16.04 -10.51
C THR A 349 -22.62 14.58 -10.09
N PRO A 350 -23.84 14.19 -9.67
CA PRO A 350 -24.15 12.82 -9.30
C PRO A 350 -24.21 11.91 -10.53
N ASP A 351 -23.61 10.73 -10.44
CA ASP A 351 -23.82 9.62 -11.38
C ASP A 351 -24.78 8.59 -10.75
N SER A 352 -25.45 7.76 -11.54
CA SER A 352 -26.44 6.79 -11.04
C SER A 352 -26.16 5.37 -11.52
N VAL A 353 -26.55 4.39 -10.70
CA VAL A 353 -26.45 2.96 -11.01
C VAL A 353 -27.75 2.25 -10.68
N THR A 354 -28.09 1.31 -11.54
CA THR A 354 -29.26 0.45 -11.37
C THR A 354 -28.84 -0.90 -10.79
N LEU A 355 -29.54 -1.34 -9.74
CA LEU A 355 -29.48 -2.70 -9.22
C LEU A 355 -30.78 -3.41 -9.54
N VAL A 356 -30.71 -4.48 -10.34
CA VAL A 356 -31.84 -5.34 -10.67
C VAL A 356 -31.76 -6.62 -9.84
N VAL A 357 -32.73 -6.81 -8.96
CA VAL A 357 -32.88 -8.02 -8.15
C VAL A 357 -33.96 -8.89 -8.77
N LYS A 358 -33.54 -9.99 -9.36
CA LYS A 358 -34.42 -10.99 -9.98
C LYS A 358 -34.84 -12.05 -8.95
N PRO A 359 -35.95 -12.77 -9.20
CA PRO A 359 -36.35 -13.92 -8.39
C PRO A 359 -35.21 -14.91 -8.13
#